data_AF-A0A127MJ22-F1
#
_entry.id   AF-A0A127MJ22-F1
#
_cell.length_a   1.000
_cell.length_b   1.000
_cell.length_c   1.000
_cell.angle_alpha   90.00
_cell.angle_beta   90.00
_cell.angle_gamma   90.00
#
_symmetry.space_group_name_H-M   'P 1'
#
loop_
_entity.id
_entity.type
_entity.pdbx_description
1 polymer ?
#
loop_
_entity_poly.entity_id
_entity_poly.type
_entity_poly.pdbx_seq_one_letter_code
_entity_poly.pdbx_strand_id
1 'polypeptide(L)'
;MDFETICEYHPHQEIRVRIANISANGMMLAASIDREKGDRVIVHLPVAGRIEAHLAWSHQGRQGFTFERVIREPDFYAMLDKINGI
;
A
#
# COMPACT_ATOMS: atom_id res chain seq x y z
N MET A 1 -0.62 12.02 6.46
CA MET A 1 -1.74 11.07 6.35
C MET A 1 -1.20 9.71 6.75
N ASP A 2 -1.81 9.11 7.76
CA ASP A 2 -1.50 7.78 8.29
C ASP A 2 -2.83 7.01 8.32
N PHE A 3 -2.96 5.90 7.58
CA PHE A 3 -4.22 5.17 7.52
C PHE A 3 -4.03 3.66 7.51
N GLU A 4 -5.01 2.96 8.07
CA GLU A 4 -5.01 1.50 8.15
C GLU A 4 -5.74 0.89 6.95
N THR A 5 -5.16 -0.16 6.39
CA THR A 5 -5.79 -0.95 5.34
C THR A 5 -5.41 -2.42 5.43
N ILE A 6 -5.97 -3.23 4.53
CA ILE A 6 -5.69 -4.64 4.37
C ILE A 6 -4.65 -4.82 3.27
N CYS A 7 -3.62 -5.61 3.57
CA CYS A 7 -2.75 -6.23 2.59
C CYS A 7 -2.98 -7.74 2.59
N GLU A 8 -3.12 -8.32 1.41
CA GLU A 8 -3.15 -9.76 1.21
C GLU A 8 -1.78 -10.26 0.69
N TYR A 9 -1.33 -11.41 1.15
CA TYR A 9 -0.14 -12.09 0.64
C TYR A 9 -0.30 -13.60 0.70
N HIS A 10 0.30 -14.30 -0.27
CA HIS A 10 -0.03 -15.71 -0.60
C HIS A 10 -1.55 -15.89 -0.85
N PRO A 11 -2.00 -16.98 -1.50
CA PRO A 11 -3.43 -17.25 -1.50
C PRO A 11 -3.87 -17.43 -0.04
N HIS A 12 -4.67 -16.50 0.48
CA HIS A 12 -5.45 -16.56 1.74
C HIS A 12 -4.86 -15.97 3.03
N GLN A 13 -3.80 -15.17 3.03
CA GLN A 13 -3.38 -14.46 4.25
C GLN A 13 -3.61 -12.95 4.14
N GLU A 14 -4.48 -12.41 4.99
CA GLU A 14 -4.76 -10.99 5.11
C GLU A 14 -4.13 -10.44 6.39
N ILE A 15 -3.49 -9.27 6.28
CA ILE A 15 -2.96 -8.53 7.43
C ILE A 15 -3.42 -7.08 7.38
N ARG A 16 -3.70 -6.53 8.55
CA ARG A 16 -3.90 -5.08 8.70
C ARG A 16 -2.53 -4.41 8.73
N VAL A 17 -2.35 -3.43 7.85
CA VAL A 17 -1.14 -2.64 7.75
C VAL A 17 -1.47 -1.17 7.90
N ARG A 18 -0.46 -0.40 8.29
CA ARG A 18 -0.54 1.04 8.43
C ARG A 18 0.32 1.71 7.36
N ILE A 19 -0.29 2.52 6.51
CA ILE A 19 0.38 3.25 5.44
C ILE A 19 0.78 4.63 5.97
N ALA A 20 2.09 4.87 6.06
CA ALA A 20 2.67 6.13 6.53
C ALA A 20 2.69 7.22 5.45
N ASN A 21 2.77 6.83 4.17
CA ASN A 21 2.55 7.71 3.03
C ASN A 21 2.16 6.92 1.78
N ILE A 22 1.52 7.61 0.84
CA ILE A 22 1.06 7.05 -0.44
C ILE A 22 1.27 8.06 -1.57
N SER A 23 1.55 7.56 -2.75
CA SER A 23 1.64 8.28 -4.02
C SER A 23 0.90 7.50 -5.11
N ALA A 24 0.78 8.06 -6.31
CA ALA A 24 0.20 7.35 -7.45
C ALA A 24 0.98 6.08 -7.85
N ASN A 25 2.26 5.96 -7.46
CA ASN A 25 3.17 4.89 -7.89
C ASN A 25 3.49 3.88 -6.79
N GLY A 26 3.11 4.15 -5.54
CA GLY A 26 3.52 3.30 -4.44
C GLY A 26 3.12 3.83 -3.08
N MET A 27 3.50 3.07 -2.05
CA MET A 27 3.20 3.36 -0.66
C MET A 27 4.36 3.00 0.26
N MET A 28 4.38 3.59 1.45
CA MET A 28 5.29 3.21 2.53
C MET A 28 4.49 2.71 3.73
N LEU A 29 4.85 1.54 4.25
CA LEU A 29 4.29 1.03 5.49
C LEU A 29 5.04 1.62 6.70
N ALA A 30 4.30 1.90 7.77
CA ALA A 30 4.81 2.42 9.03
C ALA A 30 5.55 1.35 9.87
N ALA A 31 5.28 0.07 9.60
CA ALA A 31 5.91 -1.07 10.21
C ALA A 31 6.32 -2.09 9.14
N SER A 32 7.43 -2.78 9.37
CA SER A 32 7.88 -3.88 8.52
C SER A 32 7.02 -5.11 8.75
N ILE A 33 6.56 -5.71 7.67
CA ILE A 33 5.99 -7.05 7.65
C ILE A 33 7.09 -8.04 7.26
N ASP A 34 6.95 -9.30 7.66
CA ASP A 34 7.94 -10.35 7.39
C ASP A 34 7.91 -10.74 5.90
N ARG A 35 8.55 -9.90 5.06
CA ARG A 35 8.61 -9.96 3.59
C ARG A 35 10.02 -9.62 3.11
N GLU A 36 10.42 -10.24 2.02
CA GLU A 36 11.70 -10.02 1.35
C GLU A 36 11.56 -9.12 0.11
N LYS A 37 12.66 -8.48 -0.30
CA LYS A 37 12.66 -7.62 -1.49
C LYS A 37 12.20 -8.42 -2.71
N GLY A 38 11.23 -7.88 -3.45
CA GLY A 38 10.60 -8.54 -4.58
C GLY A 38 9.31 -9.30 -4.24
N ASP A 39 9.01 -9.53 -2.95
CA ASP A 39 7.73 -10.08 -2.54
C ASP A 39 6.57 -9.18 -2.94
N ARG A 40 5.47 -9.83 -3.34
CA ARG A 40 4.26 -9.17 -3.82
C ARG A 40 3.16 -9.24 -2.77
N VAL A 41 2.44 -8.13 -2.63
CA VAL A 41 1.24 -8.00 -1.80
C VAL A 41 0.12 -7.40 -2.63
N ILE A 42 -1.12 -7.68 -2.26
CA ILE A 42 -2.29 -6.98 -2.79
C ILE A 42 -2.76 -6.00 -1.72
N VAL A 43 -2.64 -4.70 -1.96
CA VAL A 43 -3.16 -3.68 -1.05
C VAL A 43 -4.57 -3.26 -1.45
N HIS A 44 -5.44 -3.10 -0.45
CA HIS A 44 -6.80 -2.63 -0.65
C HIS A 44 -6.83 -1.11 -0.51
N LEU A 45 -7.02 -0.40 -1.60
CA LEU A 45 -7.09 1.05 -1.60
C LEU A 45 -8.54 1.51 -1.82
N PRO A 46 -8.99 2.57 -1.12
CA PRO A 46 -10.27 3.19 -1.46
C PRO A 46 -10.24 3.62 -2.93
N VAL A 47 -11.37 3.64 -3.63
CA VAL A 47 -11.48 4.06 -5.05
C VAL A 47 -10.70 3.20 -6.05
N ALA A 48 -9.37 3.12 -5.95
CA ALA A 48 -8.50 2.37 -6.85
C ALA A 48 -8.59 0.84 -6.68
N GLY A 49 -9.19 0.37 -5.59
CA GLY A 49 -9.47 -1.04 -5.33
C GLY A 49 -8.23 -1.84 -4.96
N ARG A 50 -8.18 -3.10 -5.41
CA ARG A 50 -7.05 -4.01 -5.16
C ARG A 50 -5.91 -3.68 -6.11
N ILE A 51 -4.72 -3.40 -5.56
CA ILE A 51 -3.51 -3.11 -6.34
C ILE A 51 -2.40 -4.05 -5.88
N GLU A 52 -1.78 -4.73 -6.84
CA GLU A 52 -0.56 -5.49 -6.59
C GLU A 52 0.63 -4.54 -6.44
N ALA A 53 1.44 -4.79 -5.42
CA ALA A 53 2.62 -4.00 -5.11
C ALA A 53 3.78 -4.92 -4.74
N HIS A 54 4.99 -4.61 -5.17
CA HIS A 54 6.19 -5.35 -4.80
C HIS A 54 7.06 -4.58 -3.81
N LEU A 55 7.68 -5.29 -2.87
CA LEU A 55 8.60 -4.70 -1.90
C LEU A 55 9.88 -4.20 -2.61
N ALA A 56 10.05 -2.89 -2.71
CA ALA A 56 11.18 -2.27 -3.38
C ALA A 56 12.39 -2.12 -2.43
N TRP A 57 12.12 -1.76 -1.17
CA TRP A 57 13.15 -1.60 -0.14
C TRP A 57 12.58 -1.82 1.26
N SER A 58 13.44 -2.26 2.18
CA SER A 58 13.15 -2.37 3.62
C SER A 58 14.28 -1.70 4.38
N HIS A 59 13.96 -0.77 5.28
CA HIS A 59 14.95 -0.02 6.04
C HIS A 59 14.39 0.45 7.38
N GLN A 60 15.08 0.14 8.49
CA GLN A 60 14.74 0.60 9.86
C GLN A 60 13.26 0.46 10.22
N GLY A 61 12.67 -0.72 9.99
CA GLY A 61 11.26 -0.99 10.32
C GLY A 61 10.26 -0.33 9.38
N ARG A 62 10.70 0.24 8.26
CA ARG A 62 9.83 0.74 7.18
C ARG A 62 10.04 -0.07 5.91
N GLN A 63 8.98 -0.20 5.14
CA GLN A 63 9.00 -0.90 3.86
C GLN A 63 8.30 -0.05 2.81
N GLY A 64 8.99 0.15 1.68
CA GLY A 64 8.45 0.84 0.52
C GLY A 64 8.02 -0.14 -0.56
N PHE A 65 6.80 0.02 -1.03
CA PHE A 65 6.19 -0.81 -2.06
C PHE A 65 5.93 0.01 -3.32
N THR A 66 6.28 -0.56 -4.48
CA THR A 66 5.96 0.00 -5.79
C THR A 66 4.74 -0.72 -6.35
N PHE A 67 3.78 0.04 -6.86
CA PHE A 67 2.60 -0.54 -7.51
C PHE A 67 2.94 -1.08 -8.89
N GLU A 68 2.36 -2.22 -9.25
CA GLU A 68 2.48 -2.81 -10.59
C GLU A 68 1.80 -1.96 -11.67
N ARG A 69 0.92 -1.02 -11.26
CA ARG A 69 0.30 -0.02 -12.13
C ARG A 69 0.21 1.33 -11.43
N VAL A 70 0.31 2.41 -12.21
CA VAL A 70 0.09 3.78 -11.74
C VAL A 70 -1.41 3.99 -11.47
N ILE A 71 -1.74 4.58 -10.31
CA ILE A 71 -3.10 5.03 -10.00
C ILE A 71 -3.40 6.25 -10.86
N ARG A 72 -4.53 6.24 -11.56
CA ARG A 72 -4.95 7.37 -12.39
C ARG A 72 -5.18 8.60 -11.53
N GLU A 73 -4.79 9.76 -12.03
CA GLU A 73 -4.85 11.02 -11.29
C GLU A 73 -6.23 11.31 -10.66
N PRO A 74 -7.37 11.16 -11.37
CA PRO A 74 -8.69 11.39 -10.75
C PRO A 74 -8.99 10.43 -9.59
N ASP A 75 -8.60 9.16 -9.74
CA ASP A 75 -8.79 8.14 -8.70
C ASP A 75 -7.89 8.43 -7.50
N PHE A 76 -6.65 8.88 -7.73
CA PHE A 76 -5.71 9.25 -6.69
C PHE A 76 -6.21 10.44 -5.86
N TYR A 77 -6.75 11.49 -6.47
CA TYR A 77 -7.34 12.58 -5.70
C TYR A 77 -8.58 12.15 -4.91
N ALA A 78 -9.48 11.38 -5.53
CA ALA A 78 -10.65 10.84 -4.84
C ALA A 78 -10.27 9.91 -3.67
N MET A 79 -9.14 9.21 -3.77
CA MET A 79 -8.56 8.46 -2.65
C MET A 79 -8.15 9.38 -1.50
N LEU A 80 -7.37 10.43 -1.80
CA LEU A 80 -6.86 11.34 -0.79
C LEU A 80 -8.00 12.02 -0.03
N ASP A 81 -9.06 12.41 -0.73
CA ASP A 81 -10.26 12.97 -0.11
C ASP A 81 -10.91 11.98 0.87
N LYS A 82 -11.04 10.70 0.49
CA LYS A 82 -11.58 9.67 1.38
C LYS A 82 -10.70 9.39 2.59
N ILE A 83 -9.38 9.39 2.43
CA ILE A 83 -8.47 9.08 3.53
C ILE A 83 -8.33 10.27 4.50
N ASN A 84 -8.38 11.52 4.01
CA ASN A 84 -8.33 12.71 4.85
C ASN A 84 -9.68 13.07 5.49
N GLY A 85 -10.79 12.63 4.90
CA GLY A 85 -12.15 12.88 5.39
C GLY A 85 -12.65 11.89 6.45
N ILE A 86 -11.81 10.91 6.83
CA ILE A 86 -12.00 10.02 7.98
C ILE A 86 -11.25 10.60 9.18
#